data_AF-A0A818DNS2-F1
#
_entry.id   AF-A0A818DNS2-F1
#
_cell.length_a   1.000
_cell.length_b   1.000
_cell.length_c   1.000
_cell.angle_alpha   90.00
_cell.angle_beta   90.00
_cell.angle_gamma   90.00
#
_symmetry.space_group_name_H-M   'P 1'
#
loop_
_entity.id
_entity.type
_entity.pdbx_description
1 polymer ?
#
loop_
_entity_poly.entity_id
_entity_poly.type
_entity_poly.pdbx_seq_one_letter_code
_entity_poly.pdbx_strand_id
1 'polypeptide(L)'
;CINTLYTIKKDYINVCTSDSSSFATSVEVKNDSEGKGLTLDSVNFTGSGHKTCVICPKLVSSKMVLMPKSARLDLLLLFRLFAPHGVRCCLSHLLNGNRLRPDLHIENSNRLPMPTSLSTEEARELINDLFSLIDTLRFSPHLDFHNSSLTEEDYQAWTGWSLKQFDLMFGYISDYLRSSSNRPARNAFAIFWIKLKTNLSFRQIGSLFNMSHSKKKGFLRNQKRVSYQPHL
;
A
#
# COMPACT_ATOMS: atom_id res chain seq x y z
N CYS A 1 3.92 7.69 2.30
CA CYS A 1 3.32 6.33 2.19
C CYS A 1 4.20 5.22 2.76
N ILE A 2 5.52 5.40 2.87
CA ILE A 2 6.43 4.38 3.40
C ILE A 2 6.23 4.13 4.91
N ASN A 3 6.00 5.16 5.74
CA ASN A 3 5.88 4.96 7.20
C ASN A 3 4.69 4.08 7.63
N THR A 4 3.55 4.19 6.94
CA THR A 4 2.38 3.32 7.17
C THR A 4 2.65 1.88 6.69
N LEU A 5 3.40 1.72 5.60
CA LEU A 5 3.80 0.41 5.06
C LEU A 5 4.93 -0.26 5.85
N TYR A 6 5.83 0.53 6.44
CA TYR A 6 6.94 0.04 7.28
C TYR A 6 6.41 -0.59 8.58
N THR A 7 5.34 -0.02 9.12
CA THR A 7 4.65 -0.54 10.31
C THR A 7 3.98 -1.89 10.00
N ILE A 8 3.22 -1.98 8.91
CA ILE A 8 2.57 -3.23 8.45
C ILE A 8 3.59 -4.35 8.18
N LYS A 9 4.79 -4.01 7.67
CA LYS A 9 5.84 -4.99 7.33
C LYS A 9 6.58 -5.53 8.57
N LYS A 10 6.69 -4.76 9.65
CA LYS A 10 7.31 -5.21 10.91
C LYS A 10 6.46 -6.27 11.61
N ASP A 11 5.14 -6.15 11.56
CA ASP A 11 4.24 -7.10 12.23
C ASP A 11 4.10 -8.43 11.48
N TYR A 12 4.33 -8.46 10.16
CA TYR A 12 4.23 -9.68 9.35
C TYR A 12 5.41 -10.66 9.55
N ILE A 13 6.58 -10.18 9.99
CA ILE A 13 7.77 -11.03 10.15
C ILE A 13 7.72 -11.85 11.44
N ASN A 14 6.99 -11.40 12.46
CA ASN A 14 6.91 -12.09 13.76
C ASN A 14 5.84 -13.20 13.84
N VAL A 15 4.99 -13.37 12.82
CA VAL A 15 3.91 -14.38 12.85
C VAL A 15 4.30 -15.71 12.21
N CYS A 16 5.41 -15.76 11.45
CA CYS A 16 5.79 -16.97 10.70
C CYS A 16 6.84 -17.87 11.38
N THR A 17 7.13 -17.69 12.66
CA THR A 17 8.08 -18.55 13.39
C THR A 17 7.48 -19.10 14.68
N SER A 18 6.53 -20.03 14.54
CA SER A 18 6.35 -21.13 15.50
C SER A 18 5.27 -22.11 15.01
N ASP A 19 5.71 -23.35 14.90
CA ASP A 19 4.95 -24.59 15.05
C ASP A 19 4.11 -25.10 13.87
N SER A 20 4.81 -25.86 13.03
CA SER A 20 4.29 -27.00 12.28
C SER A 20 3.79 -28.09 13.23
N SER A 21 2.47 -28.30 13.29
CA SER A 21 1.89 -29.59 13.65
C SER A 21 0.68 -29.89 12.76
N SER A 22 0.78 -31.01 12.06
CA SER A 22 -0.24 -31.62 11.22
C SER A 22 -1.51 -31.97 11.98
N PHE A 23 -2.67 -31.54 11.48
CA PHE A 23 -3.94 -32.23 11.74
C PHE A 23 -4.72 -32.35 10.44
N ALA A 24 -4.83 -33.59 9.96
CA ALA A 24 -5.84 -33.98 8.99
C ALA A 24 -7.19 -34.08 9.73
N THR A 25 -8.22 -33.42 9.23
CA THR A 25 -9.60 -33.73 9.62
C THR A 25 -10.49 -33.56 8.40
N SER A 26 -11.17 -34.66 8.08
CA SER A 26 -12.19 -34.80 7.05
C SER A 26 -13.36 -33.84 7.29
N VAL A 27 -13.69 -33.03 6.28
CA VAL A 27 -14.86 -32.14 6.30
C VAL A 27 -16.03 -32.88 5.66
N GLU A 28 -16.97 -33.32 6.49
CA GLU A 28 -18.31 -33.69 6.05
C GLU A 28 -19.07 -32.42 5.66
N VAL A 29 -19.51 -32.35 4.41
CA VAL A 29 -20.33 -31.25 3.89
C VAL A 29 -21.78 -31.49 4.31
N LYS A 30 -22.25 -30.73 5.31
CA LYS A 30 -23.68 -30.54 5.55
C LYS A 30 -24.15 -29.26 4.88
N ASN A 31 -25.01 -29.43 3.89
CA ASN A 31 -25.79 -28.36 3.28
C ASN A 31 -26.82 -27.86 4.30
N ASP A 32 -26.72 -26.59 4.70
CA ASP A 32 -27.82 -25.87 5.34
C ASP A 32 -28.03 -24.54 4.62
N SER A 33 -29.18 -24.45 3.98
CA SER A 33 -29.73 -23.27 3.33
C SER A 33 -30.44 -22.39 4.34
N GLU A 34 -29.81 -21.29 4.74
CA GLU A 34 -30.41 -19.99 5.11
C GLU A 34 -29.24 -19.01 5.24
N GLY A 35 -29.34 -17.83 4.62
CA GLY A 35 -28.22 -16.92 4.34
C GLY A 35 -27.37 -16.51 5.54
N LYS A 36 -26.45 -17.37 5.95
CA LYS A 36 -25.46 -17.12 7.00
C LYS A 36 -24.32 -16.31 6.38
N GLY A 37 -24.24 -15.06 6.77
CA GLY A 37 -23.11 -14.19 6.46
C GLY A 37 -21.78 -14.74 6.97
N LEU A 38 -20.68 -14.18 6.48
CA LEU A 38 -19.33 -14.53 6.90
C LEU A 38 -18.97 -13.78 8.19
N THR A 39 -18.56 -14.50 9.22
CA THR A 39 -18.07 -13.92 10.48
C THR A 39 -16.54 -13.80 10.47
N LEU A 40 -16.01 -12.68 10.96
CA LEU A 40 -14.58 -12.43 11.10
C LEU A 40 -14.20 -12.31 12.57
N ASP A 41 -13.59 -13.35 13.13
CA ASP A 41 -13.32 -13.45 14.58
C ASP A 41 -12.20 -12.52 15.09
N SER A 42 -11.34 -12.05 14.17
CA SER A 42 -10.20 -11.17 14.49
C SER A 42 -10.41 -9.72 14.06
N VAL A 43 -11.63 -9.35 13.67
CA VAL A 43 -11.98 -8.02 13.18
C VAL A 43 -13.19 -7.49 13.95
N ASN A 44 -13.02 -6.36 14.62
CA ASN A 44 -14.11 -5.75 15.38
C ASN A 44 -14.92 -4.78 14.52
N PHE A 45 -16.24 -4.83 14.70
CA PHE A 45 -17.17 -3.93 14.04
C PHE A 45 -17.20 -2.56 14.72
N THR A 46 -17.14 -1.48 13.93
CA THR A 46 -17.07 -0.10 14.46
C THR A 46 -18.42 0.61 14.63
N GLY A 47 -19.52 -0.06 14.32
CA GLY A 47 -20.86 0.52 14.34
C GLY A 47 -21.23 1.17 13.00
N SER A 48 -22.52 1.15 12.64
CA SER A 48 -23.06 1.78 11.41
C SER A 48 -23.68 3.17 11.65
N GLY A 49 -23.44 3.77 12.82
CA GLY A 49 -24.10 5.00 13.23
C GLY A 49 -23.76 6.20 12.34
N HIS A 50 -24.78 6.85 11.78
CA HIS A 50 -24.61 8.09 11.02
C HIS A 50 -24.53 9.36 11.90
N LYS A 51 -24.69 9.21 13.23
CA LYS A 51 -24.79 10.32 14.20
C LYS A 51 -23.50 10.64 14.95
N THR A 52 -22.48 9.78 14.83
CA THR A 52 -21.20 9.92 15.53
C THR A 52 -20.04 9.61 14.61
N CYS A 53 -18.85 10.12 14.94
CA CYS A 53 -17.63 9.72 14.28
C CYS A 53 -17.29 8.25 14.59
N VAL A 54 -16.91 7.49 13.56
CA VAL A 54 -16.47 6.10 13.69
C VAL A 54 -15.09 5.93 14.35
N ILE A 55 -14.38 7.02 14.68
CA ILE A 55 -13.03 6.96 15.28
C ILE A 55 -12.97 7.53 16.71
N CYS A 56 -13.47 8.75 16.96
CA CYS A 56 -13.36 9.44 18.25
C CYS A 56 -14.70 9.60 19.01
N PRO A 57 -15.67 8.69 18.83
CA PRO A 57 -17.10 8.79 19.13
C PRO A 57 -17.83 10.16 19.22
N LYS A 58 -17.24 11.28 18.78
CA LYS A 58 -17.84 12.62 18.85
C LYS A 58 -19.14 12.66 18.06
N LEU A 59 -20.13 13.42 18.54
CA LEU A 59 -21.38 13.66 17.82
C LEU A 59 -21.14 14.43 16.52
N VAL A 60 -21.98 14.16 15.52
CA VAL A 60 -21.88 14.77 14.19
C VAL A 60 -21.93 16.29 14.28
N SER A 61 -20.92 16.91 13.65
CA SER A 61 -20.80 18.35 13.45
C SER A 61 -20.53 18.63 11.97
N SER A 62 -20.56 19.91 11.56
CA SER A 62 -20.26 20.35 10.19
C SER A 62 -18.86 19.95 9.67
N LYS A 63 -17.96 19.46 10.54
CA LYS A 63 -16.60 19.04 10.21
C LYS A 63 -16.46 17.53 9.95
N MET A 64 -17.57 16.81 9.80
CA MET A 64 -17.55 15.39 9.49
C MET A 64 -17.87 15.12 8.02
N VAL A 65 -17.24 14.09 7.49
CA VAL A 65 -17.46 13.62 6.12
C VAL A 65 -17.83 12.15 6.12
N LEU A 66 -18.44 11.71 5.01
CA LEU A 66 -18.56 10.29 4.72
C LEU A 66 -17.15 9.69 4.63
N MET A 67 -16.91 8.60 5.35
CA MET A 67 -15.60 7.99 5.40
C MET A 67 -15.24 7.40 4.04
N PRO A 68 -14.17 7.89 3.39
CA PRO A 68 -13.73 7.38 2.10
C PRO A 68 -13.40 5.89 2.19
N LYS A 69 -13.62 5.15 1.10
CA LYS A 69 -13.29 3.72 0.99
C LYS A 69 -11.85 3.42 1.39
N SER A 70 -10.91 4.24 0.93
CA SER A 70 -9.49 4.12 1.27
C SER A 70 -9.22 4.24 2.78
N ALA A 71 -9.91 5.14 3.47
CA ALA A 71 -9.80 5.29 4.91
C ALA A 71 -10.45 4.11 5.67
N ARG A 72 -11.56 3.56 5.16
CA ARG A 72 -12.20 2.34 5.72
C ARG A 72 -11.24 1.14 5.63
N LEU A 73 -10.54 0.98 4.51
CA LEU A 73 -9.52 -0.06 4.34
C LEU A 73 -8.32 0.18 5.28
N ASP A 74 -7.87 1.42 5.46
CA ASP A 74 -6.81 1.73 6.44
C ASP A 74 -7.22 1.33 7.85
N LEU A 75 -8.47 1.59 8.22
CA LEU A 75 -9.02 1.23 9.53
C LEU A 75 -8.98 -0.29 9.76
N LEU A 76 -9.34 -1.06 8.73
CA LEU A 76 -9.28 -2.52 8.76
C LEU A 76 -7.85 -3.05 8.87
N LEU A 77 -6.93 -2.50 8.09
CA LEU A 77 -5.56 -3.02 7.99
C LEU A 77 -4.70 -2.65 9.18
N LEU A 78 -4.82 -1.41 9.67
CA LEU A 78 -3.98 -0.88 10.74
C LEU A 78 -4.53 -1.19 12.13
N PHE A 79 -5.86 -1.28 12.27
CA PHE A 79 -6.50 -1.37 13.58
C PHE A 79 -7.42 -2.58 13.74
N ARG A 80 -7.53 -3.44 12.72
CA ARG A 80 -8.46 -4.60 12.71
C ARG A 80 -9.91 -4.19 12.97
N LEU A 81 -10.29 -3.04 12.44
CA LEU A 81 -11.60 -2.42 12.66
C LEU A 81 -12.35 -2.32 11.33
N PHE A 82 -13.47 -3.02 11.21
CA PHE A 82 -14.33 -2.94 10.04
C PHE A 82 -15.31 -1.77 10.14
N ALA A 83 -15.30 -0.93 9.10
CA ALA A 83 -16.21 0.18 8.91
C ALA A 83 -17.11 -0.09 7.69
N PRO A 84 -18.44 -0.25 7.88
CA PRO A 84 -19.35 -0.46 6.76
C PRO A 84 -19.47 0.79 5.88
N HIS A 85 -20.13 0.64 4.74
CA HIS A 85 -20.45 1.78 3.89
C HIS A 85 -21.39 2.76 4.64
N GLY A 86 -21.30 4.06 4.35
CA GLY A 86 -22.20 5.06 4.95
C GLY A 86 -21.73 5.65 6.29
N VAL A 87 -20.67 5.12 6.91
CA VAL A 87 -20.16 5.67 8.18
C VAL A 87 -19.45 7.01 8.00
N ARG A 88 -19.46 7.83 9.05
CA ARG A 88 -18.86 9.16 9.04
C ARG A 88 -17.61 9.23 9.91
N CYS A 89 -16.65 10.08 9.52
CA CYS A 89 -15.50 10.40 10.33
C CYS A 89 -15.21 11.90 10.34
N CYS A 90 -14.49 12.37 11.37
CA CYS A 90 -14.02 13.76 11.41
C CYS A 90 -12.96 14.00 10.34
N LEU A 91 -13.01 15.15 9.68
CA LEU A 91 -11.97 15.59 8.73
C LEU A 91 -10.56 15.59 9.35
N SER A 92 -10.46 15.86 10.66
CA SER A 92 -9.19 15.85 11.39
C SER A 92 -8.47 14.50 11.40
N HIS A 93 -9.17 13.38 11.16
CA HIS A 93 -8.58 12.05 11.11
C HIS A 93 -8.09 11.67 9.71
N LEU A 94 -8.40 12.48 8.70
CA LEU A 94 -8.07 12.20 7.31
C LEU A 94 -6.86 13.01 6.87
N LEU A 95 -5.88 12.32 6.28
CA LEU A 95 -4.80 12.92 5.52
C LEU A 95 -5.30 13.18 4.10
N ASN A 96 -5.23 14.45 3.67
CA ASN A 96 -5.66 14.90 2.35
C ASN A 96 -7.10 14.46 1.99
N GLY A 97 -7.96 14.31 2.99
CA GLY A 97 -9.37 13.96 2.82
C GLY A 97 -9.68 12.52 2.40
N ASN A 98 -8.68 11.65 2.20
CA ASN A 98 -8.92 10.30 1.65
C ASN A 98 -8.36 9.13 2.49
N ARG A 99 -7.24 9.33 3.20
CA ARG A 99 -6.53 8.26 3.93
C ARG A 99 -6.53 8.55 5.42
N LEU A 100 -6.37 7.55 6.27
CA LEU A 100 -6.17 7.82 7.69
C LEU A 100 -4.83 8.50 7.92
N ARG A 101 -4.80 9.40 8.90
CA ARG A 101 -3.57 10.03 9.38
C ARG A 101 -2.62 8.98 9.99
N PRO A 102 -1.31 9.04 9.73
CA PRO A 102 -0.34 8.10 10.31
C PRO A 102 -0.21 8.19 11.83
N ASP A 103 -0.44 9.38 12.39
CA ASP A 103 -0.39 9.70 13.83
C ASP A 103 -1.73 9.44 14.55
N LEU A 104 -2.65 8.72 13.90
CA LEU A 104 -3.98 8.49 14.44
C LEU A 104 -3.94 7.47 15.59
N HIS A 105 -4.45 7.89 16.74
CA HIS A 105 -4.81 6.99 17.84
C HIS A 105 -6.33 6.78 17.88
N ILE A 106 -6.74 5.53 18.08
CA ILE A 106 -8.16 5.17 18.22
C ILE A 106 -8.52 5.15 19.70
N GLU A 107 -9.46 6.01 20.07
CA GLU A 107 -10.07 6.02 21.39
C GLU A 107 -11.08 4.86 21.48
N ASN A 108 -10.59 3.68 21.86
CA ASN A 108 -11.38 2.45 21.97
C ASN A 108 -12.10 2.28 23.32
N SER A 109 -11.97 3.23 24.24
CA SER A 109 -12.39 3.08 25.65
C SER A 109 -13.87 2.75 25.87
N ASN A 110 -14.73 3.00 24.89
CA ASN A 110 -16.19 2.82 25.02
C ASN A 110 -16.79 1.82 24.02
N ARG A 111 -15.98 1.02 23.31
CA ARG A 111 -16.49 0.06 22.31
C ARG A 111 -16.34 -1.36 22.80
N LEU A 112 -17.47 -2.02 23.01
CA LEU A 112 -17.48 -3.48 23.16
C LEU A 112 -17.03 -4.09 21.83
N PRO A 113 -16.08 -5.05 21.85
CA PRO A 113 -15.69 -5.78 20.65
C PRO A 113 -16.91 -6.56 20.17
N MET A 114 -17.49 -6.10 19.06
CA MET A 114 -18.57 -6.79 18.38
C MET A 114 -17.95 -7.55 17.20
N PRO A 115 -18.15 -8.88 17.10
CA PRO A 115 -17.65 -9.64 15.97
C PRO A 115 -18.26 -9.10 14.68
N THR A 116 -17.44 -8.99 13.64
CA THR A 116 -17.92 -8.50 12.35
C THR A 116 -18.62 -9.65 11.62
N SER A 117 -19.92 -9.48 11.36
CA SER A 117 -20.68 -10.35 10.45
C SER A 117 -20.95 -9.58 9.16
N LEU A 118 -20.60 -10.17 8.03
CA LEU A 118 -20.73 -9.59 6.70
C LEU A 118 -21.71 -10.38 5.86
N SER A 119 -22.54 -9.71 5.06
CA SER A 119 -23.28 -10.40 4.00
C SER A 119 -22.33 -11.02 2.97
N THR A 120 -22.81 -11.97 2.19
CA THR A 120 -22.04 -12.57 1.09
C THR A 120 -21.53 -11.50 0.11
N GLU A 121 -22.35 -10.50 -0.19
CA GLU A 121 -22.02 -9.37 -1.07
C GLU A 121 -20.95 -8.47 -0.44
N GLU A 122 -21.10 -8.11 0.83
CA GLU A 122 -20.12 -7.27 1.56
C GLU A 122 -18.77 -7.96 1.67
N ALA A 123 -18.77 -9.27 1.95
CA ALA A 123 -17.55 -10.06 2.01
C ALA A 123 -16.88 -10.16 0.63
N ARG A 124 -17.67 -10.38 -0.44
CA ARG A 124 -17.16 -10.41 -1.82
C ARG A 124 -16.53 -9.06 -2.20
N GLU A 125 -17.18 -7.96 -1.87
CA GLU A 125 -16.63 -6.61 -2.11
C GLU A 125 -15.33 -6.38 -1.34
N LEU A 126 -15.32 -6.73 -0.04
CA LEU A 126 -14.14 -6.58 0.79
C LEU A 126 -12.95 -7.40 0.24
N ILE A 127 -13.17 -8.65 -0.16
CA ILE A 127 -12.13 -9.50 -0.73
C ILE A 127 -11.57 -8.90 -2.04
N ASN A 128 -12.44 -8.40 -2.93
CA ASN A 128 -12.00 -7.75 -4.15
C ASN A 128 -11.19 -6.48 -3.87
N ASP A 129 -11.58 -5.71 -2.86
CA ASP A 129 -10.87 -4.52 -2.44
C ASP A 129 -9.49 -4.84 -1.87
N LEU A 130 -9.39 -5.91 -1.09
CA LEU A 130 -8.11 -6.42 -0.59
C LEU A 130 -7.21 -6.91 -1.73
N PHE A 131 -7.75 -7.63 -2.72
CA PHE A 131 -6.96 -8.05 -3.88
C PHE A 131 -6.47 -6.86 -4.71
N SER A 132 -7.34 -5.88 -4.99
CA SER A 132 -6.95 -4.65 -5.68
C SER A 132 -5.82 -3.90 -4.94
N LEU A 133 -5.90 -3.87 -3.61
CA LEU A 133 -4.84 -3.29 -2.79
C LEU A 133 -3.55 -4.09 -2.88
N ILE A 134 -3.60 -5.42 -2.78
CA ILE A 134 -2.43 -6.31 -2.91
C ILE A 134 -1.76 -6.11 -4.27
N ASP A 135 -2.53 -6.04 -5.35
CA ASP A 135 -2.00 -5.78 -6.69
C ASP A 135 -1.32 -4.41 -6.75
N THR A 136 -1.97 -3.37 -6.22
CA THR A 136 -1.38 -2.03 -6.14
C THR A 136 -0.06 -2.05 -5.37
N LEU A 137 0.01 -2.76 -4.24
CA LEU A 137 1.23 -2.88 -3.43
C LEU A 137 2.33 -3.69 -4.13
N ARG A 138 1.96 -4.74 -4.88
CA ARG A 138 2.90 -5.58 -5.64
C ARG A 138 3.53 -4.82 -6.80
N PHE A 139 2.76 -3.93 -7.42
CA PHE A 139 3.20 -3.18 -8.60
C PHE A 139 3.67 -1.75 -8.28
N SER A 140 3.46 -1.25 -7.07
CA SER A 140 4.00 0.04 -6.64
C SER A 140 5.53 -0.01 -6.58
N PRO A 141 6.24 0.98 -7.14
CA PRO A 141 7.67 1.16 -6.85
C PRO A 141 7.89 1.30 -5.34
N HIS A 142 8.93 0.66 -4.81
CA HIS A 142 9.36 0.87 -3.42
C HIS A 142 9.95 2.27 -3.23
N LEU A 143 10.53 2.83 -4.29
CA LEU A 143 11.01 4.21 -4.37
C LEU A 143 10.36 4.94 -5.55
N ASP A 144 9.55 5.95 -5.24
CA ASP A 144 9.00 6.87 -6.23
C ASP A 144 9.32 8.31 -5.85
N PHE A 145 10.31 8.87 -6.54
CA PHE A 145 10.71 10.27 -6.42
C PHE A 145 9.84 11.18 -7.28
N HIS A 146 8.87 10.68 -8.06
CA HIS A 146 7.94 11.52 -8.81
C HIS A 146 6.71 11.86 -7.96
N ASN A 147 6.03 10.85 -7.43
CA ASN A 147 4.86 11.02 -6.57
C ASN A 147 5.30 11.02 -5.10
N SER A 148 5.79 12.19 -4.66
CA SER A 148 6.06 12.76 -3.31
C SER A 148 5.67 12.00 -2.02
N SER A 149 5.78 10.67 -2.03
CA SER A 149 5.37 9.80 -0.93
C SER A 149 6.53 9.43 0.00
N LEU A 150 7.74 9.86 -0.39
CA LEU A 150 9.00 9.77 0.33
C LEU A 150 9.13 10.93 1.32
N THR A 151 9.62 10.61 2.51
CA THR A 151 9.91 11.56 3.59
C THR A 151 11.26 12.24 3.39
N GLU A 152 11.53 13.32 4.13
CA GLU A 152 12.83 14.01 4.12
C GLU A 152 13.97 13.03 4.46
N GLU A 153 13.72 12.13 5.41
CA GLU A 153 14.62 11.07 5.83
C GLU A 153 14.89 10.07 4.70
N ASP A 154 13.86 9.72 3.91
CA ASP A 154 14.03 8.86 2.74
C ASP A 154 14.94 9.53 1.69
N TYR A 155 14.72 10.83 1.42
CA TYR A 155 15.58 11.57 0.49
C TYR A 155 17.04 11.57 0.97
N GLN A 156 17.29 11.85 2.25
CA GLN A 156 18.64 11.82 2.81
C GLN A 156 19.26 10.42 2.80
N ALA A 157 18.50 9.39 3.15
CA ALA A 157 18.99 8.01 3.15
C ALA A 157 19.45 7.58 1.75
N TRP A 158 18.60 7.78 0.73
CA TRP A 158 18.86 7.29 -0.61
C TRP A 158 19.78 8.19 -1.43
N THR A 159 19.71 9.50 -1.24
CA THR A 159 20.46 10.47 -2.06
C THR A 159 21.53 11.21 -1.28
N GLY A 160 21.42 11.30 0.04
CA GLY A 160 22.32 12.14 0.86
C GLY A 160 21.96 13.62 0.82
N TRP A 161 20.86 13.96 0.15
CA TRP A 161 20.35 15.31 0.04
C TRP A 161 19.03 15.47 0.75
N SER A 162 18.79 16.69 1.22
CA SER A 162 17.44 17.14 1.57
C SER A 162 16.53 17.14 0.35
N LEU A 163 15.21 17.12 0.56
CA LEU A 163 14.23 17.23 -0.53
C LEU A 163 14.46 18.51 -1.34
N LYS A 164 14.74 19.63 -0.66
CA LYS A 164 15.04 20.91 -1.31
C LYS A 164 16.30 20.86 -2.17
N GLN A 165 17.37 20.26 -1.67
CA GLN A 165 18.61 20.10 -2.45
C GLN A 165 18.39 19.21 -3.66
N PHE A 166 17.66 18.11 -3.49
CA PHE A 166 17.31 17.23 -4.60
C PHE A 166 16.52 17.97 -5.69
N ASP A 167 15.54 18.79 -5.30
CA ASP A 167 14.72 19.56 -6.24
C ASP A 167 15.50 20.66 -6.96
N LEU A 168 16.39 21.35 -6.25
CA LEU A 168 17.31 22.31 -6.86
C LEU A 168 18.19 21.63 -7.91
N MET A 169 18.81 20.51 -7.54
CA MET A 169 19.67 19.75 -8.46
C MET A 169 18.90 19.20 -9.65
N PHE A 170 17.69 18.70 -9.44
CA PHE A 170 16.82 18.24 -10.50
C PHE A 170 16.45 19.38 -11.47
N GLY A 171 16.18 20.58 -10.96
CA GLY A 171 15.86 21.75 -11.77
C GLY A 171 16.97 22.17 -12.74
N TYR A 172 18.25 21.93 -12.41
CA TYR A 172 19.37 22.23 -13.32
C TYR A 172 19.51 21.23 -14.47
N ILE A 173 19.00 20.02 -14.32
CA ILE A 173 19.26 18.92 -15.25
C ILE A 173 17.99 18.41 -15.95
N SER A 174 16.80 18.87 -15.51
CA SER A 174 15.50 18.37 -15.97
C SER A 174 15.38 18.40 -17.48
N ASP A 175 15.90 19.45 -18.11
CA ASP A 175 15.79 19.70 -19.54
C ASP A 175 16.62 18.71 -20.37
N TYR A 176 17.62 18.09 -19.76
CA TYR A 176 18.48 17.08 -20.40
C TYR A 176 17.96 15.65 -20.17
N LEU A 177 16.96 15.46 -19.31
CA LEU A 177 16.44 14.15 -18.94
C LEU A 177 15.20 13.78 -19.74
N ARG A 178 15.26 12.66 -20.45
CA ARG A 178 14.10 12.10 -21.16
C ARG A 178 13.20 11.33 -20.19
N SER A 179 11.96 11.79 -20.06
CA SER A 179 10.89 11.01 -19.45
C SER A 179 10.42 9.89 -20.39
N SER A 180 10.10 8.73 -19.83
CA SER A 180 9.36 7.67 -20.52
C SER A 180 8.16 7.23 -19.69
N SER A 181 7.24 6.48 -20.30
CA SER A 181 6.00 6.00 -19.65
C SER A 181 6.25 5.24 -18.35
N ASN A 182 7.39 4.56 -18.22
CA ASN A 182 7.76 3.77 -17.05
C ASN A 182 8.86 4.43 -16.19
N ARG A 183 9.35 5.60 -16.58
CA ARG A 183 10.46 6.29 -15.90
C ARG A 183 10.32 7.81 -16.07
N PRO A 184 9.61 8.49 -15.15
CA PRO A 184 9.59 9.94 -15.13
C PRO A 184 11.01 10.49 -14.90
N ALA A 185 11.30 11.69 -15.42
CA ALA A 185 12.64 12.29 -15.38
C ALA A 185 13.20 12.39 -13.95
N ARG A 186 12.33 12.72 -12.97
CA ARG A 186 12.70 12.80 -11.54
C ARG A 186 13.18 11.45 -11.00
N ASN A 187 12.53 10.34 -11.37
CA ASN A 187 12.99 8.99 -11.01
C ASN A 187 14.26 8.59 -11.76
N ALA A 188 14.42 8.99 -13.03
CA ALA A 188 15.66 8.73 -13.77
C ALA A 188 16.86 9.39 -13.08
N PHE A 189 16.69 10.63 -12.61
CA PHE A 189 17.72 11.31 -11.84
C PHE A 189 18.02 10.60 -10.53
N ALA A 190 16.99 10.25 -9.75
CA ALA A 190 17.17 9.52 -8.50
C ALA A 190 17.90 8.19 -8.70
N ILE A 191 17.53 7.41 -9.73
CA ILE A 191 18.19 6.16 -10.10
C ILE A 191 19.69 6.37 -10.38
N PHE A 192 20.02 7.39 -11.18
CA PHE A 192 21.40 7.73 -11.50
C PHE A 192 22.19 8.09 -10.24
N TRP A 193 21.62 8.94 -9.39
CA TRP A 193 22.30 9.39 -8.18
C TRP A 193 22.46 8.27 -7.15
N ILE A 194 21.43 7.46 -6.91
CA ILE A 194 21.49 6.29 -6.03
C ILE A 194 22.56 5.31 -6.53
N LYS A 195 22.66 5.10 -7.85
CA LYS A 195 23.71 4.25 -8.44
C LYS A 195 25.11 4.75 -8.10
N LEU A 196 25.35 6.05 -8.20
CA LEU A 196 26.64 6.67 -7.86
C LEU A 196 26.94 6.56 -6.35
N LYS A 197 25.94 6.82 -5.50
CA LYS A 197 26.13 6.83 -4.04
C LYS A 197 26.33 5.45 -3.43
N THR A 198 25.49 4.48 -3.82
CA THR A 198 25.35 3.20 -3.09
C THR A 198 26.09 2.03 -3.73
N ASN A 199 26.69 2.23 -4.91
CA ASN A 199 27.33 1.19 -5.72
C ASN A 199 26.45 -0.06 -5.96
N LEU A 200 25.12 0.08 -5.86
CA LEU A 200 24.19 -1.03 -6.08
C LEU A 200 24.21 -1.47 -7.54
N SER A 201 24.04 -2.77 -7.80
CA SER A 201 23.87 -3.29 -9.16
C SER A 201 22.57 -2.77 -9.79
N PHE A 202 22.51 -2.70 -11.14
CA PHE A 202 21.28 -2.33 -11.84
C PHE A 202 20.10 -3.25 -11.51
N ARG A 203 20.36 -4.51 -11.17
CA ARG A 203 19.34 -5.46 -10.71
C ARG A 203 18.74 -5.04 -9.36
N GLN A 204 19.58 -4.63 -8.41
CA GLN A 204 19.13 -4.14 -7.10
C GLN A 204 18.34 -2.84 -7.24
N ILE A 205 18.85 -1.88 -8.02
CA ILE A 205 18.14 -0.62 -8.28
C ILE A 205 16.83 -0.86 -9.01
N GLY A 206 16.82 -1.79 -9.97
CA GLY A 206 15.60 -2.24 -10.65
C GLY A 206 14.55 -2.76 -9.69
N SER A 207 14.95 -3.52 -8.66
CA SER A 207 14.02 -3.97 -7.61
C SER A 207 13.48 -2.82 -6.75
N LEU A 208 14.29 -1.80 -6.44
CA LEU A 208 13.87 -0.65 -5.62
C LEU A 208 12.83 0.22 -6.32
N PHE A 209 12.99 0.45 -7.61
CA PHE A 209 12.04 1.25 -8.41
C PHE A 209 10.94 0.39 -9.04
N ASN A 210 10.84 -0.89 -8.67
CA ASN A 210 10.00 -1.90 -9.32
C ASN A 210 10.07 -1.85 -10.87
N MET A 211 11.26 -1.53 -11.38
CA MET A 211 11.63 -1.69 -12.79
C MET A 211 11.89 -3.17 -13.07
N SER A 212 10.88 -4.00 -12.83
CA SER A 212 10.88 -5.35 -13.36
C SER A 212 10.98 -5.23 -14.88
N HIS A 213 11.94 -5.95 -15.48
CA HIS A 213 12.00 -6.11 -16.92
C HIS A 213 10.60 -6.48 -17.39
N SER A 214 9.96 -5.56 -18.13
CA SER A 214 8.67 -5.78 -18.75
C SER A 214 8.62 -7.20 -19.28
N LYS A 215 7.71 -7.99 -18.70
CA LYS A 215 7.02 -9.16 -19.26
C LYS A 215 7.71 -9.75 -20.49
N LYS A 216 8.14 -11.02 -20.42
CA LYS A 216 8.49 -11.96 -21.51
C LYS A 216 7.82 -11.70 -22.89
N LYS A 217 8.13 -10.60 -23.57
CA LYS A 217 7.74 -10.22 -24.92
C LYS A 217 8.81 -9.26 -25.45
N GLY A 218 9.96 -9.81 -25.85
CA GLY A 218 10.99 -9.03 -26.54
C GLY A 218 12.46 -9.44 -26.31
N PHE A 219 12.76 -10.32 -25.34
CA PHE A 219 14.15 -10.68 -25.03
C PHE A 219 14.81 -11.66 -26.03
N LEU A 220 14.07 -12.17 -27.04
CA LEU A 220 14.62 -13.04 -28.09
C LEU A 220 14.82 -12.35 -29.45
N ARG A 221 14.78 -11.01 -29.56
CA ARG A 221 14.95 -10.36 -30.88
C ARG A 221 16.23 -9.55 -31.11
N ASN A 222 17.06 -9.26 -30.11
CA ASN A 222 18.25 -8.42 -30.34
C ASN A 222 19.61 -9.02 -29.92
N GLN A 223 19.71 -10.34 -29.77
CA GLN A 223 21.02 -11.03 -29.66
C GLN A 223 21.52 -11.66 -30.98
N LYS A 224 20.86 -11.43 -32.13
CA LYS A 224 21.33 -11.87 -33.46
C LYS A 224 21.72 -10.74 -34.40
N ARG A 225 22.31 -9.65 -33.89
CA ARG A 225 22.87 -8.57 -34.74
C ARG A 225 24.31 -8.18 -34.39
N VAL A 226 25.06 -9.06 -33.74
CA VAL A 226 26.52 -8.93 -33.61
C VAL A 226 27.16 -10.32 -33.74
N SER A 227 27.01 -10.91 -34.92
CA SER A 227 27.86 -11.99 -35.42
C SER A 227 27.58 -12.13 -36.92
N TYR A 228 28.65 -12.18 -37.72
CA TYR A 228 28.75 -12.03 -39.18
C TYR A 228 28.95 -10.61 -39.72
N GLN A 229 30.19 -10.14 -39.65
CA GLN A 229 30.86 -9.68 -40.87
C GLN A 229 32.00 -10.66 -41.18
N PRO A 230 32.03 -11.32 -42.35
CA PRO A 230 33.24 -11.99 -42.81
C PRO A 230 34.23 -10.93 -43.31
N HIS A 231 35.41 -10.89 -42.72
CA HIS A 231 36.56 -10.20 -43.29
C HIS A 231 37.07 -11.00 -44.51
N LEU A 232 37.61 -10.26 -45.48
CA LEU A 232 38.45 -10.71 -46.60
C LEU A 232 39.40 -11.85 -46.23
#